data_AF-A0A267DEC3-F1
#
_entry.id   AF-A0A267DEC3-F1
#
_cell.length_a   1.000
_cell.length_b   1.000
_cell.length_c   1.000
_cell.angle_alpha   90.00
_cell.angle_beta   90.00
_cell.angle_gamma   90.00
#
_symmetry.space_group_name_H-M   'P 1'
#
loop_
_entity.id
_entity.type
_entity.pdbx_description
1 polymer ?
#
loop_
_entity_poly.entity_id
_entity_poly.type
_entity_poly.pdbx_seq_one_letter_code
_entity_poly.pdbx_strand_id
1 'polypeptide(L)'
;MAPDNNNSTTATLHLPCDDIIQFKKQLESARKVDDRIQNELNSRLPASAYFRSKVDPRRVCQELFESLRCAHSSRDSAIKRCINLTEQEVRSMLGEAGQDKAKGGAATGTASGAIGKSQSRLRQLRNDLYEEEIIQRNTYKFLYERCRDIYVPTDLPTDLKFS
;
A
#
# COMPACT_ATOMS: atom_id res chain seq x y z
N MET A 1 -7.06 20.85 -32.53
CA MET A 1 -7.45 20.91 -31.12
C MET A 1 -7.69 19.48 -30.66
N ALA A 2 -6.79 18.94 -29.85
CA ALA A 2 -6.96 17.60 -29.25
C ALA A 2 -7.97 17.69 -28.09
N PRO A 3 -8.79 16.67 -27.83
CA PRO A 3 -9.58 16.61 -26.61
C PRO A 3 -8.71 16.14 -25.44
N ASP A 4 -8.76 16.90 -24.35
CA ASP A 4 -8.17 16.59 -23.05
C ASP A 4 -8.86 15.36 -22.43
N ASN A 5 -8.14 14.23 -22.37
CA ASN A 5 -8.55 13.05 -21.62
C ASN A 5 -8.21 13.22 -20.13
N ASN A 6 -9.00 14.02 -19.43
CA ASN A 6 -9.05 14.02 -17.97
C ASN A 6 -9.92 12.86 -17.48
N ASN A 7 -9.38 11.64 -17.56
CA ASN A 7 -9.98 10.50 -16.87
C ASN A 7 -9.28 10.32 -15.52
N SER A 8 -9.82 10.96 -14.49
CA SER A 8 -9.51 10.66 -13.09
C SER A 8 -10.18 9.33 -12.71
N THR A 9 -9.78 8.25 -13.38
CA THR A 9 -10.00 6.89 -12.88
C THR A 9 -8.92 6.69 -11.83
N THR A 10 -9.32 6.51 -10.57
CA THR A 10 -8.46 6.00 -9.50
C THR A 10 -7.83 4.70 -9.98
N ALA A 11 -6.62 4.79 -10.55
CA ALA A 11 -5.91 3.66 -11.09
C ALA A 11 -5.63 2.67 -9.95
N THR A 12 -6.34 1.56 -9.96
CA THR A 12 -6.16 0.51 -8.96
C THR A 12 -4.78 -0.11 -9.18
N LEU A 13 -3.94 -0.09 -8.14
CA LEU A 13 -2.62 -0.70 -8.24
C LEU A 13 -2.76 -2.21 -8.40
N HIS A 14 -2.30 -2.70 -9.55
CA HIS A 14 -2.25 -4.12 -9.84
C HIS A 14 -0.84 -4.64 -9.58
N LEU A 15 -0.68 -5.54 -8.60
CA LEU A 15 0.58 -6.18 -8.25
C LEU A 15 0.51 -7.67 -8.62
N PRO A 16 1.54 -8.23 -9.27
CA PRO A 16 1.56 -9.64 -9.66
C PRO A 16 1.78 -10.53 -8.42
N CYS A 17 0.70 -11.07 -7.86
CA CYS A 17 0.73 -11.80 -6.60
C CYS A 17 1.53 -13.11 -6.66
N ASP A 18 1.66 -13.72 -7.84
CA ASP A 18 2.35 -15.00 -8.01
C ASP A 18 3.88 -14.85 -8.13
N ASP A 19 4.35 -13.68 -8.58
CA ASP A 19 5.76 -13.34 -8.71
C ASP A 19 6.16 -12.33 -7.62
N ILE A 20 6.65 -12.87 -6.50
CA ILE A 20 7.02 -12.07 -5.33
C ILE A 20 8.15 -11.06 -5.63
N ILE A 21 9.01 -11.34 -6.62
CA ILE A 21 10.11 -10.44 -6.99
C ILE A 21 9.53 -9.22 -7.71
N GLN A 22 8.64 -9.45 -8.68
CA GLN A 22 7.97 -8.34 -9.37
C GLN A 22 7.01 -7.59 -8.45
N PHE A 23 6.29 -8.29 -7.58
CA PHE A 23 5.44 -7.69 -6.55
C PHE A 23 6.22 -6.66 -5.73
N LYS A 24 7.36 -7.07 -5.15
CA LYS A 24 8.19 -6.21 -4.29
C LYS A 24 8.72 -5.00 -5.05
N LYS A 25 9.26 -5.21 -6.25
CA LYS A 25 9.76 -4.12 -7.10
C LYS A 25 8.68 -3.08 -7.42
N GLN A 26 7.46 -3.52 -7.73
CA GLN A 26 6.35 -2.62 -8.04
C GLN A 26 5.84 -1.91 -6.78
N LEU A 27 5.75 -2.61 -5.65
CA LEU A 27 5.35 -2.03 -4.37
C LEU A 27 6.35 -0.96 -3.90
N GLU A 28 7.66 -1.22 -3.98
CA GLU A 28 8.71 -0.24 -3.71
C GLU A 28 8.61 0.99 -4.61
N SER A 29 8.35 0.79 -5.91
CA SER A 29 8.13 1.89 -6.85
C SER A 29 6.90 2.72 -6.47
N ALA A 30 5.82 2.07 -6.04
CA ALA A 30 4.59 2.75 -5.60
C ALA A 30 4.77 3.48 -4.26
N ARG A 31 5.66 3.03 -3.38
CA ARG A 31 6.01 3.68 -2.10
C ARG A 31 6.81 4.98 -2.29
N LYS A 32 7.47 5.19 -3.44
CA LYS A 32 8.16 6.46 -3.76
C LYS A 32 7.21 7.67 -3.85
N VAL A 33 5.90 7.45 -3.92
CA VAL A 33 4.90 8.51 -3.86
C VAL A 33 4.98 9.26 -2.52
N ASP A 34 5.28 8.56 -1.43
CA ASP A 34 5.43 9.16 -0.09
C ASP A 34 6.56 10.19 -0.07
N ASP A 35 7.75 9.84 -0.55
CA ASP A 35 8.89 10.76 -0.65
C ASP A 35 8.56 11.97 -1.54
N ARG A 36 7.84 11.76 -2.65
CA ARG A 36 7.41 12.83 -3.54
C ARG A 36 6.48 13.80 -2.83
N ILE A 37 5.51 13.28 -2.07
CA ILE A 37 4.57 14.09 -1.28
C ILE A 37 5.32 14.91 -0.22
N GLN A 38 6.29 14.31 0.49
CA GLN A 38 7.09 15.04 1.48
C GLN A 38 7.93 16.15 0.82
N ASN A 39 8.56 15.86 -0.31
CA ASN A 39 9.33 16.84 -1.07
C ASN A 39 8.46 17.97 -1.62
N GLU A 40 7.27 17.65 -2.12
CA GLU A 40 6.30 18.62 -2.60
C GLU A 40 5.82 19.54 -1.48
N LEU A 41 5.53 18.99 -0.29
CA LEU A 41 5.18 19.77 0.89
C LEU A 41 6.31 20.73 1.27
N ASN A 42 7.55 20.25 1.34
CA ASN A 42 8.71 21.07 1.68
C ASN A 42 9.00 22.16 0.63
N SER A 43 8.69 21.90 -0.63
CA SER A 43 8.87 22.86 -1.72
C SER A 43 7.77 23.93 -1.75
N ARG A 44 6.50 23.54 -1.57
CA ARG A 44 5.35 24.46 -1.63
C ARG A 44 5.13 25.22 -0.33
N LEU A 45 5.45 24.62 0.82
CA LEU A 45 5.36 25.20 2.15
C LEU A 45 6.70 25.12 2.90
N PRO A 46 7.73 25.88 2.47
CA PRO A 46 9.00 25.92 3.17
C PRO A 46 8.81 26.48 4.59
N ALA A 47 9.46 25.86 5.58
CA ALA A 47 9.32 26.25 6.99
C ALA A 47 9.59 27.75 7.25
N SER A 48 10.50 28.35 6.49
CA SER A 48 10.93 29.74 6.61
C SER A 48 10.14 30.73 5.74
N ALA A 49 9.31 30.24 4.82
CA ALA A 49 8.65 31.04 3.79
C ALA A 49 7.12 30.95 3.81
N TYR A 50 6.55 30.37 4.87
CA TYR A 50 5.10 30.20 5.04
C TYR A 50 4.31 31.48 4.72
N PHE A 51 4.82 32.65 5.14
CA PHE A 51 4.19 33.96 4.91
C PHE A 51 4.50 34.59 3.54
N ARG A 52 5.45 34.06 2.78
CA ARG A 52 5.91 34.62 1.48
C ARG A 52 5.45 33.81 0.27
N SER A 53 4.83 32.65 0.50
CA SER A 53 4.36 31.80 -0.59
C SER A 53 3.11 32.41 -1.24
N LYS A 54 3.03 32.42 -2.58
CA LYS A 54 1.84 32.84 -3.34
C LYS A 54 0.77 31.74 -3.41
N VAL A 55 0.93 30.66 -2.65
CA VAL A 55 0.07 29.47 -2.66
C VAL A 55 -0.75 29.42 -1.38
N ASP A 56 -2.00 28.97 -1.49
CA ASP A 56 -2.90 28.76 -0.35
C ASP A 56 -2.43 27.53 0.46
N PRO A 57 -1.93 27.70 1.70
CA PRO A 57 -1.41 26.59 2.48
C PRO A 57 -2.48 25.55 2.81
N ARG A 58 -3.74 25.97 3.00
CA ARG A 58 -4.84 25.05 3.31
C ARG A 58 -5.10 24.13 2.14
N ARG A 59 -5.17 24.69 0.93
CA ARG A 59 -5.35 23.92 -0.31
C ARG A 59 -4.20 22.92 -0.52
N VAL A 60 -2.95 23.34 -0.31
CA VAL A 60 -1.79 22.45 -0.45
C VAL A 60 -1.87 21.27 0.53
N CYS A 61 -2.14 21.53 1.82
CA CYS A 61 -2.30 20.46 2.80
C CYS A 61 -3.45 19.51 2.43
N GLN A 62 -4.60 20.03 1.99
CA GLN A 62 -5.74 19.23 1.53
C GLN A 62 -5.37 18.30 0.37
N GLU A 63 -4.77 18.84 -0.69
CA GLU A 63 -4.38 18.08 -1.88
C GLU A 63 -3.37 16.95 -1.53
N LEU A 64 -2.40 17.25 -0.65
CA LEU A 64 -1.38 16.27 -0.27
C LEU A 64 -1.92 15.18 0.65
N PHE A 65 -2.81 15.49 1.60
CA PHE A 65 -3.50 14.47 2.39
C PHE A 65 -4.35 13.55 1.51
N GLU A 66 -5.07 14.11 0.53
CA GLU A 66 -5.89 13.33 -0.40
C GLU A 66 -5.03 12.40 -1.26
N SER A 67 -3.94 12.92 -1.82
CA SER A 67 -2.98 12.15 -2.62
C SER A 67 -2.37 11.00 -1.80
N LEU A 68 -1.97 11.28 -0.55
CA LEU A 68 -1.41 10.29 0.36
C LEU A 68 -2.43 9.19 0.68
N ARG A 69 -3.68 9.57 0.96
CA ARG A 69 -4.78 8.64 1.24
C ARG A 69 -5.05 7.71 0.06
N CYS A 70 -5.13 8.26 -1.15
CA CYS A 70 -5.31 7.47 -2.36
C CYS A 70 -4.16 6.48 -2.57
N ALA A 71 -2.90 6.92 -2.39
CA ALA A 71 -1.72 6.10 -2.56
C ALA A 71 -1.71 4.92 -1.58
N HIS A 72 -1.93 5.20 -0.29
CA HIS A 72 -1.98 4.18 0.76
C HIS A 72 -3.13 3.19 0.56
N SER A 73 -4.34 3.68 0.28
CA SER A 73 -5.51 2.84 0.05
C SER A 73 -5.30 1.89 -1.14
N SER A 74 -4.69 2.40 -2.22
CA SER A 74 -4.38 1.60 -3.41
C SER A 74 -3.36 0.48 -3.10
N ARG A 75 -2.30 0.79 -2.35
CA ARG A 75 -1.29 -0.21 -1.94
C ARG A 75 -1.84 -1.24 -0.96
N ASP A 76 -2.52 -0.78 0.09
CA ASP A 76 -3.15 -1.65 1.09
C ASP A 76 -4.11 -2.66 0.45
N SER A 77 -4.99 -2.18 -0.42
CA SER A 77 -5.93 -3.01 -1.17
C SER A 77 -5.20 -4.03 -2.06
N ALA A 78 -4.11 -3.63 -2.73
CA ALA A 78 -3.33 -4.51 -3.59
C ALA A 78 -2.61 -5.61 -2.80
N ILE A 79 -2.02 -5.28 -1.65
CA ILE A 79 -1.34 -6.24 -0.77
C ILE A 79 -2.36 -7.23 -0.20
N LYS A 80 -3.48 -6.74 0.34
CA LYS A 80 -4.57 -7.58 0.90
C LYS A 80 -5.17 -8.52 -0.13
N ARG A 81 -5.32 -8.08 -1.39
CA ARG A 81 -5.73 -8.95 -2.50
C ARG A 81 -4.75 -10.11 -2.70
N CYS A 82 -3.45 -9.83 -2.74
CA CYS A 82 -2.44 -10.88 -2.91
C CYS A 82 -2.39 -11.87 -1.73
N ILE A 83 -2.56 -11.37 -0.50
CA ILE A 83 -2.71 -12.22 0.69
C ILE A 83 -3.90 -13.17 0.51
N ASN A 84 -5.08 -12.63 0.17
CA ASN A 84 -6.29 -13.43 0.01
C ASN A 84 -6.14 -14.51 -1.08
N LEU A 85 -5.60 -14.15 -2.25
CA LEU A 85 -5.33 -15.11 -3.32
C LEU A 85 -4.38 -16.23 -2.88
N THR A 86 -3.29 -15.87 -2.20
CA THR A 86 -2.31 -16.87 -1.72
C THR A 86 -2.90 -17.74 -0.59
N GLU A 87 -3.75 -17.19 0.26
CA GLU A 87 -4.47 -17.97 1.29
C GLU A 87 -5.43 -18.98 0.69
N GLN A 88 -6.16 -18.60 -0.37
CA GLN A 88 -7.03 -19.51 -1.11
C GLN A 88 -6.24 -20.65 -1.76
N GLU A 89 -5.11 -20.32 -2.38
CA GLU A 89 -4.20 -21.30 -3.00
C GLU A 89 -3.66 -22.31 -1.97
N VAL A 90 -3.14 -21.83 -0.83
CA VAL A 90 -2.66 -22.70 0.27
C VAL A 90 -3.79 -23.60 0.78
N ARG A 91 -5.01 -23.07 0.92
CA ARG A 91 -6.19 -23.83 1.36
C ARG A 91 -6.56 -24.93 0.35
N SER A 92 -6.54 -24.62 -0.95
CA SER A 92 -6.83 -25.60 -2.02
C SER A 92 -5.81 -26.74 -1.99
N MET A 93 -4.52 -26.41 -1.99
CA MET A 93 -3.45 -27.42 -1.99
C MET A 93 -3.48 -28.33 -0.74
N LEU A 94 -3.81 -27.78 0.43
CA LEU A 94 -3.98 -28.58 1.64
C LEU A 94 -5.20 -29.50 1.57
N GLY A 95 -6.30 -29.02 0.99
CA GLY A 95 -7.52 -29.82 0.77
C GLY A 95 -7.27 -31.00 -0.18
N GLU A 96 -6.63 -30.73 -1.32
CA GLU A 96 -6.25 -31.74 -2.32
C GLU A 96 -5.30 -32.79 -1.71
N ALA A 97 -4.25 -32.36 -1.00
CA ALA A 97 -3.32 -33.27 -0.33
C ALA A 97 -3.99 -34.13 0.75
N GLY A 98 -5.02 -33.62 1.43
CA GLY A 98 -5.83 -34.38 2.39
C GLY A 98 -6.69 -35.46 1.72
N GLN A 99 -7.28 -35.14 0.57
CA GLN A 99 -8.08 -36.08 -0.22
C GLN A 99 -7.23 -37.21 -0.82
N ASP A 100 -6.04 -36.89 -1.31
CA ASP A 100 -5.13 -37.90 -1.88
C ASP A 100 -4.66 -38.90 -0.82
N LYS A 101 -4.35 -38.42 0.39
CA LYS A 101 -4.03 -39.29 1.54
C LYS A 101 -5.21 -40.19 1.92
N ALA A 102 -6.43 -39.66 1.92
CA ALA A 102 -7.64 -40.43 2.22
C ALA A 102 -7.92 -41.53 1.18
N LYS A 103 -7.42 -41.37 -0.05
CA LYS A 103 -7.52 -42.37 -1.13
C LYS A 103 -6.34 -43.36 -1.14
N GLY A 104 -5.47 -43.34 -0.12
CA GLY A 104 -4.29 -44.22 -0.04
C GLY A 104 -3.09 -43.76 -0.87
N GLY A 105 -3.13 -42.54 -1.42
CA GLY A 105 -2.01 -41.92 -2.10
C GLY A 105 -0.93 -41.43 -1.12
N ALA A 106 0.34 -41.70 -1.43
CA ALA A 106 1.44 -41.07 -0.71
C ALA A 106 1.56 -39.60 -1.13
N ALA A 107 1.68 -38.68 -0.17
CA ALA A 107 1.97 -37.29 -0.48
C ALA A 107 3.32 -37.20 -1.21
N THR A 108 3.29 -36.82 -2.49
CA THR A 108 4.49 -36.69 -3.30
C THR A 108 5.33 -35.50 -2.80
N GLY A 109 6.67 -35.62 -2.84
CA GLY A 109 7.57 -34.56 -2.36
C GLY A 109 7.38 -33.22 -3.08
N THR A 110 6.83 -33.24 -4.30
CA THR A 110 6.48 -32.07 -5.11
C THR A 110 5.30 -31.28 -4.52
N ALA A 111 4.25 -31.95 -4.05
CA ALA A 111 3.09 -31.30 -3.41
C ALA A 111 3.47 -30.60 -2.11
N SER A 112 4.31 -31.25 -1.28
CA SER A 112 4.84 -30.63 -0.05
C SER A 112 5.72 -29.41 -0.35
N GLY A 113 6.49 -29.43 -1.45
CA GLY A 113 7.31 -28.31 -1.89
C GLY A 113 6.50 -27.11 -2.38
N ALA A 114 5.42 -27.34 -3.13
CA ALA A 114 4.51 -26.28 -3.58
C ALA A 114 3.81 -25.58 -2.41
N ILE A 115 3.27 -26.35 -1.47
CA ILE A 115 2.65 -25.82 -0.24
C ILE A 115 3.65 -24.96 0.55
N GLY A 116 4.88 -25.43 0.73
CA GLY A 116 5.93 -24.67 1.43
C GLY A 116 6.27 -23.34 0.73
N LYS A 117 6.31 -23.33 -0.61
CA LYS A 117 6.54 -22.11 -1.39
C LYS A 117 5.40 -21.10 -1.20
N SER A 118 4.15 -21.52 -1.33
CA SER A 118 3.01 -20.60 -1.19
C SER A 118 2.83 -20.12 0.26
N GLN A 119 3.15 -20.94 1.27
CA GLN A 119 3.21 -20.49 2.67
C GLN A 119 4.31 -19.46 2.91
N SER A 120 5.51 -19.67 2.34
CA SER A 120 6.60 -18.68 2.41
C SER A 120 6.22 -17.37 1.74
N ARG A 121 5.56 -17.42 0.58
CA ARG A 121 5.02 -16.24 -0.11
C ARG A 121 3.98 -15.53 0.75
N LEU A 122 3.04 -16.26 1.35
CA LEU A 122 2.02 -15.68 2.24
C LEU A 122 2.66 -14.94 3.43
N ARG A 123 3.71 -15.51 4.03
CA ARG A 123 4.46 -14.85 5.10
C ARG A 123 5.09 -13.54 4.63
N GLN A 124 5.70 -13.53 3.44
CA GLN A 124 6.29 -12.30 2.87
C GLN A 124 5.23 -11.22 2.65
N LEU A 125 4.09 -11.56 2.04
CA LEU A 125 3.01 -10.61 1.78
C LEU A 125 2.43 -10.01 3.07
N ARG A 126 2.32 -10.81 4.14
CA ARG A 126 1.89 -10.32 5.47
C ARG A 126 2.91 -9.37 6.10
N ASN A 127 4.20 -9.63 5.93
CA ASN A 127 5.24 -8.69 6.36
C ASN A 127 5.15 -7.38 5.56
N ASP A 128 4.94 -7.46 4.24
CA ASP A 128 4.79 -6.28 3.38
C ASP A 128 3.57 -5.43 3.78
N LEU A 129 2.48 -6.06 4.25
CA LEU A 129 1.31 -5.36 4.81
C LEU A 129 1.66 -4.64 6.11
N TYR A 130 2.36 -5.30 7.03
CA TYR A 130 2.81 -4.67 8.28
C TYR A 130 3.77 -3.49 8.03
N GLU A 131 4.68 -3.63 7.07
CA GLU A 131 5.53 -2.51 6.64
C GLU A 131 4.70 -1.35 6.06
N GLU A 132 3.65 -1.65 5.30
CA GLU A 132 2.78 -0.62 4.74
C GLU A 132 2.05 0.16 5.85
N GLU A 133 1.61 -0.49 6.93
CA GLU A 133 1.02 0.17 8.11
C GLU A 133 2.02 1.12 8.79
N ILE A 134 3.29 0.72 8.89
CA ILE A 134 4.36 1.58 9.45
C ILE A 134 4.60 2.79 8.55
N ILE A 135 4.72 2.57 7.24
CA ILE A 135 4.94 3.64 6.26
C ILE A 135 3.77 4.63 6.31
N GLN A 136 2.53 4.14 6.31
CA GLN A 136 1.32 4.94 6.49
C GLN A 136 1.44 5.84 7.72
N ARG A 137 1.69 5.25 8.89
CA ARG A 137 1.80 5.99 10.15
C ARG A 137 2.85 7.10 10.06
N ASN A 138 4.02 6.79 9.51
CA ASN A 138 5.13 7.74 9.44
C ASN A 138 4.85 8.90 8.47
N THR A 139 4.32 8.61 7.28
CA THR A 139 4.04 9.66 6.28
C THR A 139 2.88 10.54 6.71
N TYR A 140 1.82 9.97 7.29
CA TYR A 140 0.73 10.75 7.88
C TYR A 140 1.20 11.63 9.03
N LYS A 141 2.09 11.12 9.90
CA LYS A 141 2.69 11.91 10.98
C LYS A 141 3.40 13.15 10.46
N PHE A 142 4.25 12.95 9.45
CA PHE A 142 4.98 14.06 8.83
C PHE A 142 4.03 15.14 8.27
N LEU A 143 2.99 14.73 7.53
CA LEU A 143 2.00 15.67 6.99
C LEU A 143 1.24 16.38 8.11
N TYR A 144 0.77 15.63 9.10
CA TYR A 144 0.04 16.16 10.25
C TYR A 144 0.86 17.20 11.00
N GLU A 145 2.11 16.91 11.37
CA GLU A 145 2.97 17.85 12.10
C GLU A 145 3.15 19.18 11.37
N ARG A 146 3.20 19.16 10.03
CA ARG A 146 3.35 20.37 9.22
C ARG A 146 2.03 21.08 8.92
N CYS A 147 0.91 20.36 8.90
CA CYS A 147 -0.38 20.88 8.47
C CYS A 147 -1.38 21.08 9.61
N ARG A 148 -1.10 20.66 10.85
CA ARG A 148 -2.08 20.64 11.96
C ARG A 148 -2.75 21.98 12.25
N ASP A 149 -2.04 23.09 12.08
CA ASP A 149 -2.56 24.45 12.32
C ASP A 149 -3.28 25.04 11.08
N ILE A 150 -3.29 24.31 9.97
CA ILE A 150 -3.76 24.76 8.65
C ILE A 150 -4.98 23.93 8.20
N TYR A 151 -4.82 22.61 8.19
CA TYR A 151 -5.81 21.64 7.77
C TYR A 151 -5.48 20.25 8.33
N VAL A 152 -6.47 19.63 8.97
CA VAL A 152 -6.45 18.23 9.37
C VAL A 152 -7.73 17.57 8.84
N PRO A 153 -7.65 16.45 8.09
CA PRO A 153 -8.82 15.71 7.66
C PRO A 153 -9.67 15.24 8.85
N THR A 154 -11.00 15.38 8.76
CA THR A 154 -11.92 14.95 9.83
C THR A 154 -11.96 13.43 9.98
N ASP A 155 -11.76 12.72 8.87
CA ASP A 155 -11.75 11.26 8.71
C ASP A 155 -10.38 10.63 8.99
N LEU A 156 -9.39 11.39 9.46
CA LEU A 156 -8.09 10.83 9.82
C LEU A 156 -8.27 9.81 10.96
N PRO A 157 -7.83 8.55 10.79
CA PRO A 157 -7.90 7.53 11.83
C PRO A 157 -7.31 8.02 13.15
N THR A 158 -7.91 7.64 14.28
CA THR A 158 -7.53 8.16 15.61
C THR A 158 -6.08 7.81 15.96
N ASP A 159 -5.59 6.66 15.51
CA ASP A 159 -4.19 6.23 15.64
C ASP A 159 -3.20 7.03 14.77
N LEU A 160 -3.73 7.87 13.87
CA LEU A 160 -3.00 8.82 13.05
C LEU A 160 -3.24 10.28 13.48
N LYS A 161 -4.03 10.52 14.52
CA LYS A 161 -4.16 11.83 15.19
C LYS A 161 -3.08 11.92 16.27
N PHE A 162 -1.96 12.55 15.94
CA PHE A 162 -0.84 12.69 16.86
C PHE A 162 -1.14 13.81 17.87
N SER A 163 -1.24 13.47 19.15
CA SER A 163 -1.48 14.41 20.26
C SER A 163 -0.28 15.31 20.54
#